data_AF-A0A816ND76-F1
#
_entry.id   AF-A0A816ND76-F1
#
_cell.length_a   1.000
_cell.length_b   1.000
_cell.length_c   1.000
_cell.angle_alpha   90.00
_cell.angle_beta   90.00
_cell.angle_gamma   90.00
#
_symmetry.space_group_name_H-M   'P 1'
#
loop_
_entity.id
_entity.type
_entity.pdbx_description
1 polymer ?
#
loop_
_entity_poly.entity_id
_entity_poly.type
_entity_poly.pdbx_seq_one_letter_code
_entity_poly.pdbx_strand_id
1 'polypeptide(L)'
;MSLGTRGNKKTEIEYQSSITEFDNGEIFGEIFNPLLSDDADSSSSASSSTICLGHGNQEHDIIKACFLFGLGAEIASDTTVASMRKNSMEGIATRARYVAFRIFTDAVARKNDGDPNVSS
;
A
#
# COMPACT_ATOMS: atom_id res chain seq x y z
N MET A 1 -5.55 62.54 -2.11
CA MET A 1 -6.31 61.39 -1.57
C MET A 1 -6.95 60.65 -2.73
N SER A 2 -6.62 59.38 -2.96
CA SER A 2 -7.60 58.29 -3.07
C SER A 2 -6.88 56.96 -3.34
N LEU A 3 -7.29 55.94 -2.61
CA LEU A 3 -6.68 54.62 -2.46
C LEU A 3 -6.94 53.71 -3.66
N GLY A 4 -6.00 52.80 -3.92
CA GLY A 4 -6.10 51.78 -4.95
C GLY A 4 -7.25 50.80 -4.71
N THR A 5 -7.73 50.20 -5.81
CA THR A 5 -8.70 49.11 -5.77
C THR A 5 -8.14 47.96 -6.62
N ARG A 6 -7.47 47.02 -5.93
CA ARG A 6 -7.06 45.73 -6.50
C ARG A 6 -8.33 44.89 -6.66
N GLY A 7 -8.80 44.73 -7.89
CA GLY A 7 -9.94 43.89 -8.21
C GLY A 7 -9.66 42.43 -7.83
N ASN A 8 -10.39 41.93 -6.83
CA ASN A 8 -10.36 40.53 -6.43
C ASN A 8 -11.10 39.71 -7.48
N LYS A 9 -10.38 39.02 -8.36
CA LYS A 9 -10.97 37.97 -9.21
C LYS A 9 -11.21 36.75 -8.33
N LYS A 10 -12.47 36.53 -7.94
CA LYS A 10 -12.92 35.28 -7.31
C LYS A 10 -12.83 34.19 -8.38
N THR A 11 -11.80 33.36 -8.34
CA THR A 11 -11.74 32.11 -9.11
C THR A 11 -12.71 31.15 -8.46
N GLU A 12 -13.91 31.08 -9.00
CA GLU A 12 -14.88 30.04 -8.72
C GLU A 12 -14.30 28.74 -9.32
N ILE A 13 -13.88 27.84 -8.44
CA ILE A 13 -13.38 26.53 -8.83
C ILE A 13 -14.62 25.71 -9.17
N GLU A 14 -14.90 25.60 -10.47
CA GLU A 14 -15.91 24.70 -10.99
C GLU A 14 -15.53 23.27 -10.58
N TYR A 15 -16.25 22.72 -9.60
CA TYR A 15 -16.13 21.32 -9.24
C TYR A 15 -16.57 20.51 -10.46
N GLN A 16 -15.63 19.94 -11.20
CA GLN A 16 -15.95 18.94 -12.22
C GLN A 16 -16.50 17.69 -11.51
N SER A 17 -17.83 17.67 -11.39
CA SER A 17 -18.61 16.51 -10.99
C SER A 17 -18.78 15.60 -12.20
N SER A 18 -17.76 14.81 -12.52
CA SER A 18 -17.91 13.72 -13.48
C SER A 18 -16.83 12.68 -13.29
N ILE A 19 -17.07 11.76 -12.33
CA ILE A 19 -16.64 10.35 -12.37
C ILE A 19 -17.66 9.63 -11.48
N THR A 20 -18.82 9.32 -12.04
CA THR A 20 -19.73 8.30 -11.47
C THR A 20 -20.33 7.50 -12.60
N GLU A 21 -19.49 6.98 -13.50
CA GLU A 21 -19.82 5.83 -14.32
C GLU A 21 -18.59 4.93 -14.37
N PHE A 22 -18.21 4.42 -13.20
CA PHE A 22 -17.61 3.09 -13.18
C PHE A 22 -18.79 2.12 -13.13
N ASP A 23 -18.73 1.08 -13.94
CA ASP A 23 -19.61 -0.07 -13.85
C ASP A 23 -19.27 -0.79 -12.53
N ASN A 24 -20.01 -0.43 -11.48
CA ASN A 24 -19.63 -0.64 -10.08
C ASN A 24 -20.00 -2.04 -9.54
N GLY A 25 -20.38 -2.98 -10.40
CA GLY A 25 -20.88 -4.29 -9.96
C GLY A 25 -19.78 -5.31 -9.65
N GLU A 26 -18.76 -5.40 -10.50
CA GLU A 26 -17.80 -6.52 -10.46
C GLU A 26 -16.50 -6.19 -9.72
N ILE A 27 -15.98 -4.97 -9.86
CA ILE A 27 -14.70 -4.56 -9.25
C ILE A 27 -14.78 -4.57 -7.73
N PHE A 28 -15.90 -4.12 -7.16
CA PHE A 28 -16.10 -4.12 -5.71
C PHE A 28 -16.27 -5.54 -5.16
N GLY A 29 -16.96 -6.41 -5.89
CA GLY A 29 -17.07 -7.82 -5.52
C GLY A 29 -15.70 -8.47 -5.46
N GLU A 30 -14.95 -8.51 -6.55
CA GLU A 30 -13.69 -9.26 -6.60
C GLU A 30 -12.61 -8.71 -5.63
N ILE A 31 -12.57 -7.40 -5.42
CA ILE A 31 -11.56 -6.77 -4.57
C ILE A 31 -11.89 -6.90 -3.08
N PHE A 32 -13.18 -6.83 -2.70
CA PHE A 32 -13.61 -6.88 -1.31
C PHE A 32 -14.13 -8.26 -0.87
N ASN A 33 -14.41 -9.20 -1.77
CA ASN A 33 -14.75 -10.59 -1.46
C ASN A 33 -13.75 -11.27 -0.49
N PRO A 34 -12.42 -11.06 -0.59
CA PRO A 34 -11.47 -11.59 0.39
C PRO A 34 -11.64 -10.99 1.80
N LEU A 35 -12.29 -9.83 1.95
CA LEU A 35 -12.59 -9.21 3.24
C LEU A 35 -13.90 -9.73 3.84
N LEU A 36 -14.82 -10.22 3.00
CA LEU A 36 -16.17 -10.66 3.36
C LEU A 36 -16.27 -12.16 3.68
N SER A 37 -15.17 -12.91 3.58
CA SER A 37 -15.11 -14.29 4.08
C SER A 37 -15.20 -14.27 5.61
N ASP A 38 -16.41 -14.51 6.13
CA ASP A 38 -16.76 -14.60 7.55
C ASP A 38 -16.06 -15.79 8.20
N ASP A 39 -14.88 -15.56 8.76
CA ASP A 39 -14.40 -16.31 9.93
C ASP A 39 -14.68 -15.45 11.15
N ALA A 40 -15.92 -15.51 11.63
CA ALA A 40 -16.30 -14.95 12.90
C ALA A 40 -15.67 -15.80 14.01
N ASP A 41 -14.54 -15.35 14.60
CA ASP A 41 -14.37 -15.39 16.04
C ASP A 41 -13.10 -14.69 16.55
N SER A 42 -13.26 -14.15 17.77
CA SER A 42 -12.28 -13.57 18.68
C SER A 42 -11.81 -12.14 18.42
N SER A 43 -12.43 -11.25 19.18
CA SER A 43 -11.82 -10.05 19.78
C SER A 43 -10.57 -10.42 20.59
N SER A 44 -9.48 -10.70 19.88
CA SER A 44 -8.13 -10.80 20.39
C SER A 44 -7.41 -9.57 19.86
N SER A 45 -6.72 -8.83 20.73
CA SER A 45 -5.83 -7.71 20.34
C SER A 45 -5.20 -8.03 18.99
N ALA A 46 -5.33 -7.11 18.03
CA ALA A 46 -4.83 -7.22 16.65
C ALA A 46 -3.33 -7.50 16.62
N SER A 47 -2.97 -8.72 16.99
CA SER A 47 -1.66 -9.31 16.85
C SER A 47 -1.59 -9.57 15.36
N SER A 48 -1.01 -8.62 14.64
CA SER A 48 -0.63 -8.81 13.24
C SER A 48 0.11 -10.14 13.19
N SER A 49 -0.56 -11.20 12.73
CA SER A 49 0.06 -12.52 12.66
C SER A 49 1.22 -12.39 11.67
N THR A 50 2.38 -12.89 12.06
CA THR A 50 3.56 -12.84 11.22
C THR A 50 4.15 -14.23 11.08
N ILE A 51 4.45 -14.59 9.84
CA ILE A 51 4.99 -15.89 9.46
C ILE A 51 6.51 -15.76 9.43
N CYS A 52 7.22 -16.66 10.11
CA CYS A 52 8.68 -16.68 10.07
C CYS A 52 9.17 -17.16 8.70
N LEU A 53 10.10 -16.41 8.11
CA LEU A 53 10.82 -16.81 6.91
C LEU A 53 12.15 -17.43 7.36
N GLY A 54 12.24 -18.76 7.28
CA GLY A 54 13.42 -19.52 7.69
C GLY A 54 14.53 -19.55 6.63
N HIS A 55 15.71 -19.99 7.05
CA HIS A 55 16.82 -20.27 6.12
C HIS A 55 16.42 -21.32 5.09
N GLY A 56 16.81 -21.13 3.82
CA GLY A 56 16.45 -22.00 2.70
C GLY A 56 15.11 -21.66 2.05
N ASN A 57 14.38 -20.65 2.55
CA ASN A 57 13.27 -20.05 1.84
C ASN A 57 13.80 -19.04 0.81
N GLN A 58 13.35 -19.11 -0.44
CA GLN A 58 13.80 -18.21 -1.50
C GLN A 58 13.50 -16.72 -1.20
N GLU A 59 12.33 -16.41 -0.61
CA GLU A 59 12.00 -15.05 -0.20
C GLU A 59 12.97 -14.56 0.89
N HIS A 60 13.32 -15.43 1.84
CA HIS A 60 14.30 -15.09 2.88
C HIS A 60 15.64 -14.67 2.27
N ASP A 61 16.14 -15.43 1.31
CA ASP A 61 17.47 -15.19 0.73
C ASP A 61 17.50 -13.93 -0.13
N ILE A 62 16.43 -13.64 -0.89
CA ILE A 62 16.29 -12.41 -1.66
C ILE A 62 16.23 -11.20 -0.73
N ILE A 63 15.35 -11.23 0.28
CA ILE A 63 15.19 -10.12 1.22
C ILE A 63 16.49 -9.88 1.99
N LYS A 64 17.18 -10.96 2.41
CA LYS A 64 18.46 -10.86 3.12
C LYS A 64 19.53 -10.22 2.23
N ALA A 65 19.62 -10.60 0.95
CA ALA A 65 20.56 -10.02 0.01
C ALA A 65 20.29 -8.51 -0.20
N CYS A 66 19.03 -8.13 -0.44
CA CYS A 66 18.65 -6.72 -0.60
C CYS A 66 18.92 -5.91 0.66
N PHE A 67 18.60 -6.46 1.83
CA PHE A 67 18.85 -5.80 3.12
C PHE A 67 20.35 -5.54 3.34
N LEU A 68 21.19 -6.55 3.16
CA LEU A 68 22.64 -6.40 3.32
C LEU A 68 23.23 -5.46 2.26
N PHE A 69 22.75 -5.52 1.01
CA PHE A 69 23.17 -4.58 -0.03
C PHE A 69 22.84 -3.13 0.34
N GLY A 70 21.63 -2.88 0.86
CA GLY A 70 21.19 -1.55 1.30
C GLY A 70 21.96 -0.98 2.50
N LEU A 71 22.60 -1.84 3.32
CA LEU A 71 23.47 -1.42 4.42
C LEU A 71 24.86 -0.97 3.94
N GLY A 72 25.27 -1.34 2.73
CA GLY A 72 26.63 -1.12 2.22
C GLY A 72 27.65 -2.13 2.74
N ALA A 73 28.73 -2.30 1.98
CA ALA A 73 29.68 -3.41 2.16
C ALA A 73 30.35 -3.46 3.55
N GLU A 74 30.68 -2.30 4.11
CA GLU A 74 31.37 -2.20 5.41
C GLU A 74 30.49 -2.74 6.54
N ILE A 75 29.23 -2.31 6.61
CA ILE A 75 28.28 -2.70 7.66
C ILE A 75 27.72 -4.12 7.41
N ALA A 76 27.52 -4.49 6.15
CA ALA A 76 26.96 -5.79 5.78
C ALA A 76 27.81 -6.96 6.29
N SER A 77 29.15 -6.80 6.29
CA SER A 77 30.08 -7.86 6.71
C SER A 77 29.95 -8.23 8.19
N ASP A 78 29.57 -7.27 9.03
CA ASP A 78 29.39 -7.45 10.48
C ASP A 78 27.93 -7.69 10.87
N THR A 79 27.00 -7.72 9.91
CA THR A 79 25.56 -7.82 10.18
C THR A 79 25.07 -9.27 10.16
N THR A 80 24.51 -9.71 11.29
CA THR A 80 23.80 -10.99 11.38
C THR A 80 22.29 -10.75 11.43
N VAL A 81 21.55 -11.31 10.47
CA VAL A 81 20.08 -11.29 10.47
C VAL A 81 19.56 -12.26 11.52
N ALA A 82 19.02 -11.74 12.63
CA ALA A 82 18.53 -12.55 13.74
C ALA A 82 17.20 -13.26 13.45
N SER A 83 16.28 -12.57 12.76
CA SER A 83 15.01 -13.16 12.32
C SER A 83 14.43 -12.38 11.16
N MET A 84 13.64 -13.05 10.33
CA MET A 84 12.87 -12.43 9.25
C MET A 84 11.44 -12.95 9.31
N ARG A 85 10.48 -12.02 9.23
CA ARG A 85 9.05 -12.34 9.34
C ARG A 85 8.25 -11.56 8.30
N LYS A 86 7.22 -12.20 7.76
CA LYS A 86 6.28 -11.63 6.80
C LYS A 86 4.93 -11.41 7.48
N ASN A 87 4.24 -10.33 7.16
CA ASN A 87 2.86 -10.14 7.63
C ASN A 87 1.95 -11.20 7.01
N SER A 88 1.19 -11.89 7.85
CA SER A 88 0.16 -12.82 7.41
C SER A 88 -1.05 -12.06 6.88
N MET A 89 -1.66 -12.59 5.82
CA MET A 89 -2.88 -12.07 5.20
C MET A 89 -4.15 -12.57 5.89
N GLU A 90 -4.03 -13.31 7.00
CA GLU A 90 -5.18 -13.86 7.75
C GLU A 90 -5.99 -12.78 8.47
N GLY A 91 -5.39 -11.63 8.80
CA GLY A 91 -6.08 -10.53 9.48
C GLY A 91 -6.86 -9.63 8.52
N ILE A 92 -8.12 -9.33 8.85
CA ILE A 92 -8.99 -8.40 8.09
C ILE A 92 -8.29 -7.06 7.85
N ALA A 93 -7.65 -6.50 8.87
CA ALA A 93 -6.91 -5.23 8.74
C ALA A 93 -5.72 -5.33 7.76
N THR A 94 -5.00 -6.45 7.73
CA THR A 94 -3.91 -6.65 6.77
C THR A 94 -4.44 -6.79 5.35
N ARG A 95 -5.54 -7.53 5.16
CA ARG A 95 -6.21 -7.63 3.86
C ARG A 95 -6.73 -6.27 3.38
N ALA A 96 -7.35 -5.49 4.26
CA ALA A 96 -7.86 -4.16 3.93
C ALA A 96 -6.72 -3.20 3.51
N ARG A 97 -5.58 -3.21 4.23
CA ARG A 97 -4.39 -2.44 3.85
C ARG A 97 -3.85 -2.85 2.48
N TYR A 98 -3.80 -4.15 2.21
CA TYR A 98 -3.35 -4.67 0.91
C TYR A 98 -4.27 -4.24 -0.24
N VAL A 99 -5.59 -4.32 -0.05
CA VAL A 99 -6.59 -3.84 -1.01
C VAL A 99 -6.44 -2.34 -1.25
N ALA A 100 -6.35 -1.53 -0.19
CA ALA A 100 -6.17 -0.10 -0.30
C ALA A 100 -4.88 0.26 -1.06
N PHE A 101 -3.78 -0.44 -0.76
CA PHE A 101 -2.52 -0.29 -1.48
C PHE A 101 -2.69 -0.58 -2.98
N ARG A 102 -3.32 -1.70 -3.35
CA ARG A 102 -3.57 -2.04 -4.77
C ARG A 102 -4.38 -0.97 -5.51
N ILE A 103 -5.46 -0.48 -4.90
CA ILE A 103 -6.30 0.57 -5.50
C ILE A 103 -5.47 1.84 -5.72
N PHE A 104 -4.67 2.23 -4.73
CA PHE A 104 -3.81 3.40 -4.84
C PHE A 104 -2.73 3.22 -5.91
N THR A 105 -2.05 2.08 -5.93
CA THR A 105 -1.03 1.74 -6.94
C THR A 105 -1.58 1.81 -8.35
N ASP A 106 -2.76 1.24 -8.59
CA ASP A 106 -3.44 1.31 -9.89
C ASP A 106 -3.81 2.75 -10.28
N ALA A 107 -4.32 3.54 -9.33
CA ALA A 107 -4.62 4.94 -9.56
C ALA A 107 -3.36 5.77 -9.88
N VAL A 108 -2.22 5.46 -9.26
CA VAL A 108 -0.93 6.11 -9.57
C VAL A 108 -0.46 5.72 -10.96
N ALA A 109 -0.51 4.43 -11.33
CA ALA A 109 -0.14 3.98 -12.67
C ALA A 109 -0.97 4.69 -13.75
N ARG A 110 -2.29 4.78 -13.58
CA ARG A 110 -3.17 5.49 -14.53
C ARG A 110 -2.82 6.97 -14.68
N LYS A 111 -2.31 7.60 -13.63
CA LYS A 111 -1.89 9.01 -13.64
C LYS A 111 -0.50 9.21 -14.25
N ASN A 112 0.39 8.22 -14.14
CA ASN A 112 1.81 8.33 -14.43
C ASN A 112 2.23 7.43 -15.61
N ASP A 113 1.49 7.52 -16.71
CA ASP A 113 1.79 6.81 -17.98
C ASP A 113 1.99 5.29 -17.83
N GLY A 114 1.26 4.67 -16.90
CA GLY A 114 1.35 3.24 -16.60
C GLY A 114 2.42 2.88 -15.57
N ASP A 115 3.22 3.82 -15.09
CA ASP A 115 4.23 3.59 -14.05
C ASP A 115 3.66 3.88 -12.65
N PRO A 116 3.41 2.86 -11.80
CA PRO A 116 2.94 3.10 -10.44
C PRO A 116 3.99 3.71 -9.51
N ASN A 117 5.25 3.87 -9.96
CA ASN A 117 6.39 4.32 -9.16
C ASN A 117 6.53 3.49 -7.86
N VAL A 118 6.41 2.18 -7.99
CA VAL A 118 6.61 1.22 -6.89
C VAL A 118 8.00 0.63 -7.02
N SER A 119 8.78 0.73 -5.95
CA SER A 119 10.09 0.07 -5.85
C SER A 119 9.91 -1.44 -5.73
N SER A 120 10.63 -2.20 -6.58
CA SER A 120 10.78 -3.65 -6.50
C SER A 120 11.74 -4.09 -5.41
#